data_AF-A0A208YC14-F1
#
_entry.id   AF-A0A208YC14-F1
#
_cell.length_a   1.000
_cell.length_b   1.000
_cell.length_c   1.000
_cell.angle_alpha   90.00
_cell.angle_beta   90.00
_cell.angle_gamma   90.00
#
_symmetry.space_group_name_H-M   'P 1'
#
loop_
_entity.id
_entity.type
_entity.pdbx_description
1 polymer ?
#
loop_
_entity_poly.entity_id
_entity_poly.type
_entity_poly.pdbx_seq_one_letter_code
_entity_poly.pdbx_strand_id
1 'polypeptide(L)'
;MPAQPSAPACARAVVLTRPAGQNGGLARALEARGWRALDLPALRLTPEAGPVPDPADFDLVVFVSGNAVRMFLDTWREAAGRGRAWPDATAAAVVGPASARA
;
A
#
# COMPACT_ATOMS: atom_id res chain seq x y z
N MET A 1 -5.07 -43.24 -35.84
CA MET A 1 -4.61 -42.92 -34.47
C MET A 1 -5.58 -41.92 -33.87
N PRO A 2 -6.31 -42.23 -32.79
CA PRO A 2 -7.06 -41.20 -32.08
C PRO A 2 -6.08 -40.20 -31.47
N ALA A 3 -6.34 -38.90 -31.66
CA ALA A 3 -5.56 -37.83 -31.04
C ALA A 3 -5.71 -37.93 -29.51
N GLN A 4 -4.59 -38.04 -28.79
CA GLN A 4 -4.63 -37.97 -27.34
C GLN A 4 -5.04 -36.56 -26.89
N PRO A 5 -5.95 -36.44 -25.92
CA PRO A 5 -6.26 -35.15 -25.33
C PRO A 5 -5.01 -34.60 -24.65
N SER A 6 -4.60 -33.39 -25.03
CA SER A 6 -3.50 -32.67 -24.39
C SER A 6 -3.84 -32.47 -22.91
N ALA A 7 -2.97 -32.93 -22.02
CA ALA A 7 -3.09 -32.64 -20.59
C ALA A 7 -3.23 -31.12 -20.40
N PRO A 8 -4.14 -30.64 -19.53
CA PRO A 8 -4.29 -29.20 -19.31
C PRO A 8 -2.94 -28.64 -18.85
N ALA A 9 -2.42 -27.65 -19.59
CA ALA A 9 -1.19 -26.98 -19.22
C ALA A 9 -1.36 -26.42 -17.80
N CYS A 10 -0.53 -26.89 -16.86
CA CYS A 10 -0.60 -26.45 -15.48
C CYS A 10 -0.37 -24.93 -15.45
N ALA A 11 -1.36 -24.16 -15.01
CA ALA A 11 -1.26 -22.71 -14.92
C ALA A 11 -0.07 -22.33 -14.02
N ARG A 12 0.82 -21.47 -14.52
CA ARG A 12 1.97 -21.01 -13.73
C ARG A 12 1.45 -20.28 -12.50
N ALA A 13 1.95 -20.67 -11.32
CA ALA A 13 1.57 -20.04 -10.06
C ALA A 13 2.51 -18.89 -9.71
N VAL A 14 1.98 -17.88 -9.02
CA VAL A 14 2.72 -16.72 -8.51
C VAL A 14 2.25 -16.42 -7.09
N VAL A 15 3.20 -16.25 -6.17
CA VAL A 15 2.93 -15.92 -4.77
C VAL A 15 3.02 -14.41 -4.57
N LEU A 16 1.97 -13.82 -4.03
CA LEU A 16 1.89 -12.39 -3.75
C LEU A 16 2.05 -12.15 -2.25
N THR A 17 3.09 -11.40 -1.88
CA THR A 17 3.56 -11.31 -0.49
C THR A 17 3.34 -9.94 0.16
N ARG A 18 2.75 -8.96 -0.54
CA ARG A 18 2.46 -7.64 0.03
C ARG A 18 1.40 -7.75 1.13
N PRO A 19 1.26 -6.72 1.99
CA PRO A 19 0.25 -6.73 3.04
C PRO A 19 -1.15 -7.03 2.52
N ALA A 20 -1.96 -7.64 3.39
CA ALA A 20 -3.33 -8.01 3.07
C ALA A 20 -4.12 -6.84 2.45
N GLY A 21 -4.88 -7.13 1.39
CA GLY A 21 -5.65 -6.13 0.65
C GLY A 21 -4.87 -5.34 -0.40
N GLN A 22 -3.53 -5.39 -0.43
CA GLN A 22 -2.73 -4.63 -1.40
C GLN A 22 -2.44 -5.41 -2.70
N ASN A 23 -2.75 -6.72 -2.74
CA ASN A 23 -2.42 -7.58 -3.86
C ASN A 23 -3.46 -7.58 -5.00
N GLY A 24 -4.70 -7.16 -4.75
CA GLY A 24 -5.82 -7.37 -5.67
C GLY A 24 -5.65 -6.81 -7.09
N GLY A 25 -5.01 -5.65 -7.25
CA GLY A 25 -4.73 -5.10 -8.58
C GLY A 25 -3.75 -5.96 -9.40
N LEU A 26 -2.71 -6.47 -8.74
CA LEU A 26 -1.70 -7.33 -9.37
C LEU A 26 -2.24 -8.74 -9.61
N ALA A 27 -2.99 -9.29 -8.66
CA ALA A 27 -3.66 -10.59 -8.80
C ALA A 27 -4.54 -10.62 -10.06
N ARG A 28 -5.47 -9.66 -10.20
CA ARG A 28 -6.33 -9.55 -11.39
C ARG A 28 -5.54 -9.42 -12.70
N ALA A 29 -4.46 -8.64 -12.69
CA ALA A 29 -3.63 -8.46 -13.88
C ALA A 29 -2.88 -9.74 -14.29
N LEU A 30 -2.50 -10.58 -13.33
CA LEU A 30 -1.81 -11.85 -13.55
C LEU A 30 -2.80 -12.96 -13.96
N GLU A 31 -3.96 -13.03 -13.31
CA GLU A 31 -5.04 -13.96 -13.65
C GLU A 31 -5.55 -13.73 -15.08
N ALA A 32 -5.70 -12.48 -15.50
CA ALA A 32 -6.03 -12.12 -16.89
C ALA A 32 -4.98 -12.60 -17.92
N ARG A 33 -3.78 -12.97 -17.46
CA ARG A 33 -2.68 -13.53 -18.27
C ARG A 33 -2.51 -15.04 -18.09
N GLY A 34 -3.48 -15.72 -17.45
CA GLY A 34 -3.48 -17.18 -17.26
C GLY A 34 -2.61 -17.68 -16.11
N TRP A 35 -2.19 -16.78 -15.20
CA TRP A 35 -1.47 -17.18 -13.98
C TRP A 35 -2.44 -17.51 -12.86
N ARG A 36 -2.04 -18.42 -11.96
CA ARG A 36 -2.70 -18.65 -10.68
C ARG A 36 -2.06 -17.76 -9.62
N ALA A 37 -2.73 -16.70 -9.20
CA ALA A 37 -2.28 -15.86 -8.09
C ALA A 37 -2.59 -16.51 -6.74
N LEU A 38 -1.59 -16.61 -5.87
CA LEU A 38 -1.73 -17.07 -4.49
C LEU A 38 -1.48 -15.85 -3.58
N ASP A 39 -2.54 -15.34 -2.96
CA ASP A 39 -2.42 -14.24 -1.99
C ASP A 39 -1.95 -14.80 -0.65
N LEU A 40 -0.65 -14.66 -0.37
CA LEU A 40 0.01 -15.14 0.84
C LEU A 40 0.81 -13.99 1.46
N PRO A 41 0.13 -13.03 2.12
CA PRO A 41 0.78 -11.86 2.71
C PRO A 41 1.90 -12.26 3.67
N ALA A 42 3.10 -11.72 3.46
CA ALA A 42 4.26 -11.96 4.31
C ALA A 42 4.55 -10.80 5.27
N LEU A 43 3.79 -9.71 5.17
CA LEU A 43 3.98 -8.48 5.92
C LEU A 43 2.65 -7.98 6.48
N ARG A 44 2.69 -7.42 7.69
CA ARG A 44 1.59 -6.68 8.30
C ARG A 44 2.04 -5.23 8.52
N LEU A 45 1.15 -4.30 8.24
CA LEU A 45 1.34 -2.90 8.58
C LEU A 45 0.54 -2.61 9.85
N THR A 46 1.19 -1.93 10.79
CA THR A 46 0.58 -1.43 12.01
C THR A 46 1.03 0.00 12.21
N PRO A 47 0.15 0.92 12.63
CA PRO A 47 0.58 2.24 13.06
C PRO A 47 1.62 2.12 14.18
N GLU A 48 2.56 3.05 14.20
CA GLU A 48 3.50 3.18 15.32
C GLU A 48 2.73 3.65 16.56
N ALA A 49 3.01 3.06 17.71
CA ALA A 49 2.39 3.48 18.96
C ALA A 49 3.10 4.71 19.53
N GLY A 50 2.34 5.59 20.19
CA GLY A 50 2.87 6.75 20.90
C GLY A 50 2.43 8.08 20.30
N PRO A 51 2.94 9.21 20.84
CA PRO A 51 2.59 10.53 20.34
C PRO A 51 3.14 10.72 18.93
N VAL A 52 2.29 11.23 18.04
CA VAL A 52 2.70 11.63 16.70
C VAL A 52 3.26 13.06 16.75
N PRO A 53 4.42 13.34 16.14
CA PRO A 53 4.96 14.70 16.05
C PRO A 53 3.98 15.67 15.39
N ASP A 54 3.88 16.92 15.87
CA ASP A 54 3.09 17.95 15.19
C ASP A 54 3.88 18.41 13.94
N PRO A 55 3.32 18.32 12.71
CA PRO A 55 3.98 18.85 11.52
C PRO A 55 4.42 20.31 11.66
N ALA A 56 3.73 21.10 12.50
CA ALA A 56 4.08 22.50 12.74
C ALA A 56 5.46 22.71 13.37
N ASP A 57 6.05 21.65 13.96
CA ASP A 57 7.39 21.68 14.53
C ASP A 57 8.50 21.50 13.48
N PHE A 58 8.15 21.35 12.19
CA PHE A 58 9.08 21.09 11.10
C PHE A 58 8.85 22.01 9.90
N ASP A 59 9.94 22.39 9.23
CA ASP A 59 9.88 23.10 7.96
C ASP A 59 9.51 22.17 6.79
N LEU A 60 9.85 20.88 6.89
CA LEU A 60 9.62 19.86 5.86
C LEU A 60 9.33 18.49 6.47
N VAL A 61 8.24 17.87 6.02
CA VAL A 61 7.90 16.47 6.31
C VAL A 61 7.98 15.65 5.03
N VAL A 62 8.75 14.56 5.04
CA VAL A 62 8.95 13.69 3.87
C VAL A 62 8.32 12.31 4.10
N PHE A 63 7.35 11.93 3.27
CA PHE A 63 6.74 10.60 3.32
C PHE A 63 7.31 9.65 2.27
N VAL A 64 7.85 8.54 2.74
CA VAL A 64 8.52 7.55 1.87
C VAL A 64 7.57 6.54 1.22
N SER A 65 6.31 6.47 1.65
CA SER A 65 5.29 5.60 1.06
C SER A 65 3.88 6.14 1.30
N GLY A 66 2.92 5.74 0.47
CA GLY A 66 1.50 6.05 0.71
C GLY A 66 0.95 5.42 2.00
N ASN A 67 1.59 4.36 2.52
CA ASN A 67 1.21 3.80 3.81
C ASN A 67 1.64 4.72 4.97
N ALA A 68 2.83 5.35 4.85
CA ALA A 68 3.29 6.33 5.83
C ALA A 68 2.39 7.58 5.84
N VAL A 69 1.98 8.07 4.65
CA VAL A 69 1.04 9.20 4.54
C VAL A 69 -0.26 8.91 5.28
N ARG A 70 -0.93 7.79 4.94
CA ARG A 70 -2.23 7.43 5.53
C ARG A 70 -2.15 7.23 7.04
N MET A 71 -1.23 6.38 7.50
CA MET A 71 -1.11 6.09 8.94
C MET A 71 -0.76 7.33 9.75
N PHE A 72 0.16 8.18 9.27
CA PHE A 72 0.49 9.42 9.96
C PHE A 72 -0.70 10.36 10.03
N LEU A 73 -1.37 10.62 8.90
CA LEU A 73 -2.48 11.57 8.85
C LEU A 73 -3.68 11.09 9.67
N ASP A 74 -3.98 9.80 9.66
CA ASP A 74 -5.06 9.21 10.46
C ASP A 74 -4.79 9.47 11.95
N THR A 75 -3.62 9.06 12.45
CA THR A 75 -3.27 9.23 13.88
C THR A 75 -3.10 10.70 14.27
N TRP A 76 -2.48 11.52 13.43
CA TRP A 76 -2.31 12.96 13.70
C TRP A 76 -3.66 13.69 13.76
N ARG A 77 -4.60 13.40 12.86
CA ARG A 77 -5.94 14.02 12.87
C ARG A 77 -6.77 13.57 14.07
N GLU A 78 -6.65 12.31 14.47
CA GLU A 78 -7.27 11.81 15.69
C GLU A 78 -6.77 12.55 16.93
N ALA A 79 -5.46 12.79 17.02
CA ALA A 79 -4.84 13.50 18.15
C ALA A 79 -5.09 15.02 18.14
N ALA A 80 -5.01 15.67 16.98
CA ALA A 80 -5.11 17.13 16.85
C ALA A 80 -6.55 17.68 16.95
N GLY A 81 -7.56 16.81 16.84
CA GLY A 81 -8.98 17.17 16.88
C GLY A 81 -9.56 17.49 15.49
N ARG A 82 -10.89 17.38 15.39
CA ARG A 82 -11.62 17.60 14.13
C ARG A 82 -11.39 19.03 13.61
N GLY A 83 -11.02 19.16 12.34
CA GLY A 83 -10.88 20.44 11.65
C GLY A 83 -9.47 21.02 11.61
N ARG A 84 -8.46 20.35 12.18
CA ARG A 84 -7.06 20.76 12.03
C ARG A 84 -6.63 20.59 10.56
N ALA A 85 -6.23 21.69 9.93
CA ALA A 85 -5.62 21.69 8.60
C ALA A 85 -4.11 21.48 8.70
N TRP A 86 -3.50 21.00 7.60
CA TRP A 86 -2.05 20.93 7.49
C TRP A 86 -1.43 22.34 7.70
N PRO A 87 -0.32 22.50 8.43
CA PRO A 87 0.25 23.81 8.69
C PRO A 87 0.76 24.49 7.42
N ASP A 88 0.40 25.76 7.23
CA ASP A 88 0.77 26.55 6.03
C ASP A 88 2.29 26.73 5.87
N ALA A 89 3.03 26.76 6.99
CA ALA A 89 4.48 26.94 7.01
C ALA A 89 5.27 25.63 6.76
N THR A 90 4.62 24.47 6.79
CA THR A 90 5.29 23.16 6.70
C THR A 90 5.16 22.59 5.29
N ALA A 91 6.28 22.43 4.59
CA ALA A 91 6.28 21.74 3.31
C ALA A 91 6.03 20.23 3.50
N ALA A 92 5.25 19.63 2.61
CA ALA A 92 5.08 18.18 2.51
C ALA A 92 5.73 17.67 1.22
N ALA A 93 6.57 16.64 1.33
CA ALA A 93 7.19 15.98 0.19
C ALA A 93 6.94 14.47 0.22
N VAL A 94 7.01 13.87 -0.96
CA VAL A 94 6.80 12.43 -1.14
C VAL A 94 7.81 11.88 -2.14
N VAL A 95 8.20 10.61 -1.97
CA VAL A 95 9.18 9.95 -2.87
C VAL A 95 8.63 9.77 -4.29
N GLY A 96 7.31 9.64 -4.46
CA GLY A 96 6.75 9.46 -5.80
C GLY A 96 5.24 9.65 -5.90
N PRO A 97 4.71 9.59 -7.14
CA PRO A 97 3.32 9.96 -7.43
C PRO A 97 2.27 9.09 -6.74
N ALA A 98 2.60 7.84 -6.42
CA ALA A 98 1.68 6.95 -5.71
C ALA A 98 1.47 7.42 -4.26
N SER A 99 2.53 7.90 -3.60
CA SER A 99 2.45 8.50 -2.27
C SER A 99 1.75 9.85 -2.29
N ALA A 100 1.92 10.63 -3.37
CA ALA A 100 1.24 11.93 -3.54
C ALA A 100 -0.30 11.83 -3.63
N ARG A 101 -0.81 10.68 -4.09
CA ARG A 101 -2.26 10.41 -4.22
C ARG A 101 -2.88 9.76 -2.98
N ALA A 102 -2.06 9.33 -2.03
CA ALA A 102 -2.50 8.61 -0.83
C ALA A 102 -3.13 9.59 0.17
#